data_AF-X0ZIJ9-F1
#
_entry.id   AF-X0ZIJ9-F1
#
_cell.length_a   1.000
_cell.length_b   1.000
_cell.length_c   1.000
_cell.angle_alpha   90.00
_cell.angle_beta   90.00
_cell.angle_gamma   90.00
#
_symmetry.space_group_name_H-M   'P 1'
#
loop_
_entity.id
_entity.type
_entity.pdbx_description
1 polymer ?
#
loop_
_entity_poly.entity_id
_entity_poly.type
_entity_poly.pdbx_seq_one_letter_code
_entity_poly.pdbx_strand_id
1 'polypeptide(L)'
;MVDKTALVIIDVQNGLFTIDDFPLYKEDVLIKNIQLLIKKARNAKVPLFYIQHNEPKGKRLETGTENWKIHPAITPNSGDIIIQKYNSDSF
;
A
#
# COMPACT_ATOMS: atom_id res chain seq x y z
N MET A 1 11.21 -21.32 -15.42
CA MET A 1 10.98 -21.46 -13.97
C MET A 1 9.80 -20.60 -13.61
N VAL A 2 8.86 -21.09 -12.79
CA VAL A 2 7.83 -20.21 -12.21
C VAL A 2 8.53 -19.46 -11.08
N ASP A 3 8.61 -18.13 -11.18
CA ASP A 3 9.11 -17.30 -10.09
C ASP A 3 8.21 -17.53 -8.86
N LYS A 4 8.81 -18.04 -7.77
CA LYS A 4 8.12 -18.31 -6.48
C LYS A 4 8.11 -17.06 -5.59
N THR A 5 7.89 -15.91 -6.19
CA THR A 5 7.90 -14.61 -5.50
C THR A 5 6.59 -13.90 -5.73
N ALA A 6 6.27 -12.99 -4.82
CA ALA A 6 5.14 -12.08 -4.92
C ALA A 6 5.58 -10.71 -4.39
N LEU A 7 4.93 -9.65 -4.86
CA LEU A 7 5.08 -8.32 -4.27
C LEU A 7 3.92 -8.09 -3.31
N VAL A 8 4.24 -7.79 -2.05
CA VAL A 8 3.27 -7.37 -1.04
C VAL A 8 3.58 -5.93 -0.66
N ILE A 9 2.61 -5.03 -0.82
CA ILE A 9 2.72 -3.60 -0.49
C ILE A 9 1.84 -3.36 0.73
N ILE A 10 2.42 -2.90 1.84
CA ILE A 10 1.74 -2.82 3.12
C ILE A 10 1.49 -1.37 3.52
N ASP A 11 0.22 -1.05 3.79
CA ASP A 11 -0.26 0.16 4.47
C ASP A 11 0.21 1.48 3.83
N VAL A 12 0.40 1.51 2.51
CA VAL A 12 0.74 2.75 1.79
C VAL A 12 -0.54 3.55 1.50
N GLN A 13 -1.07 4.17 2.56
CA GLN A 13 -2.34 4.91 2.58
C GLN A 13 -2.09 6.41 2.82
N ASN A 14 -2.97 7.26 2.28
CA ASN A 14 -2.83 8.73 2.31
C ASN A 14 -2.59 9.30 3.72
N GLY A 15 -3.26 8.77 4.73
CA GLY A 15 -3.18 9.25 6.10
C GLY A 15 -1.77 9.19 6.69
N LEU A 16 -0.91 8.29 6.18
CA LEU A 16 0.47 8.16 6.64
C LEU A 16 1.43 9.20 6.03
N PHE A 17 1.07 9.81 4.90
CA PHE A 17 1.87 10.85 4.22
C PHE A 17 1.51 12.28 4.67
N THR A 18 0.51 12.41 5.53
CA THR A 18 -0.05 13.70 5.97
C THR A 18 0.17 13.90 7.48
N ILE A 19 1.27 13.37 8.03
CA ILE A 19 1.67 13.54 9.43
C ILE A 19 2.74 14.62 9.51
N ASP A 20 2.33 15.88 9.72
CA ASP A 20 3.27 17.02 9.76
C ASP A 20 4.34 16.89 10.86
N ASP A 21 3.95 16.42 12.05
CA ASP A 21 4.86 16.26 13.19
C ASP A 21 5.78 15.03 13.08
N PHE A 22 5.47 14.10 12.17
CA PHE A 22 6.24 12.87 11.99
C PHE A 22 6.19 12.40 10.54
N PRO A 23 6.85 13.16 9.62
CA PRO A 23 6.79 12.87 8.21
C PRO A 23 7.44 11.53 7.90
N LEU A 24 6.94 10.86 6.85
CA LEU A 24 7.53 9.60 6.40
C LEU A 24 8.96 9.85 5.91
N TYR A 25 9.89 9.04 6.43
CA TYR A 25 11.28 9.14 6.04
C TYR A 25 11.44 8.86 4.54
N LYS A 26 11.92 9.87 3.79
CA LYS A 26 12.17 9.79 2.35
C LYS A 26 10.95 9.35 1.53
N GLU A 27 9.77 9.89 1.83
CA GLU A 27 8.50 9.55 1.16
C GLU A 27 8.57 9.53 -0.38
N ASP A 28 9.23 10.52 -1.00
CA ASP A 28 9.40 10.57 -2.46
C ASP A 28 10.19 9.38 -3.01
N VAL A 29 11.24 8.97 -2.31
CA VAL A 29 12.09 7.84 -2.71
C VAL A 29 11.34 6.53 -2.47
N LEU A 30 10.58 6.44 -1.37
CA LEU A 30 9.73 5.30 -1.06
C LEU A 30 8.72 5.07 -2.19
N ILE A 31 7.95 6.09 -2.57
CA ILE A 31 6.95 5.99 -3.64
C ILE A 31 7.60 5.60 -4.97
N LYS A 32 8.71 6.24 -5.36
CA LYS A 32 9.44 5.89 -6.60
C LYS A 32 9.89 4.44 -6.61
N ASN A 33 10.38 3.93 -5.48
CA ASN A 33 10.82 2.53 -5.37
C ASN A 33 9.64 1.56 -5.46
N ILE A 34 8.51 1.85 -4.79
CA ILE A 34 7.31 1.02 -4.87
C ILE A 34 6.79 0.99 -6.31
N GLN A 35 6.70 2.12 -7.00
CA GLN A 35 6.30 2.19 -8.41
C GLN A 35 7.21 1.34 -9.32
N LEU A 36 8.51 1.38 -9.10
CA LEU A 36 9.47 0.53 -9.82
C LEU A 36 9.24 -0.96 -9.54
N LEU A 37 9.00 -1.33 -8.28
CA LEU A 37 8.71 -2.71 -7.89
C LEU A 37 7.39 -3.20 -8.48
N ILE A 38 6.33 -2.39 -8.47
CA ILE A 38 5.05 -2.68 -9.13
C ILE A 38 5.28 -2.98 -10.62
N LYS A 39 6.04 -2.12 -11.31
CA LYS A 39 6.37 -2.33 -12.74
C LYS A 39 7.12 -3.64 -12.96
N LYS A 40 8.11 -3.94 -12.11
CA LYS A 40 8.88 -5.20 -12.20
C LYS A 40 8.00 -6.42 -11.94
N ALA A 41 7.15 -6.37 -10.92
CA ALA A 41 6.23 -7.46 -10.57
C ALA A 41 5.26 -7.76 -11.72
N ARG A 42 4.67 -6.72 -12.31
CA ARG A 42 3.79 -6.84 -13.48
C ARG A 42 4.51 -7.42 -14.70
N ASN A 43 5.74 -6.97 -15.00
CA ASN A 43 6.53 -7.49 -16.11
C ASN A 43 6.93 -8.96 -15.92
N ALA A 44 7.28 -9.35 -14.69
CA ALA A 44 7.60 -10.72 -14.32
C ALA A 44 6.36 -11.61 -14.17
N LYS A 45 5.15 -11.03 -14.25
CA LYS A 45 3.86 -11.72 -14.05
C LYS A 45 3.78 -12.45 -12.70
N VAL A 46 4.42 -11.88 -11.68
CA VAL A 46 4.29 -12.40 -10.31
C VAL A 46 3.08 -11.78 -9.61
N PRO A 47 2.48 -12.48 -8.63
CA PRO A 47 1.37 -11.94 -7.85
C PRO A 47 1.71 -10.62 -7.16
N LEU A 48 0.74 -9.72 -7.10
CA LEU A 48 0.85 -8.41 -6.47
C LEU A 48 -0.35 -8.21 -5.53
N PHE A 49 -0.04 -7.98 -4.25
CA PHE A 49 -1.02 -7.81 -3.18
C PHE A 49 -0.83 -6.45 -2.50
N TYR A 50 -1.92 -5.74 -2.29
CA TYR A 50 -1.97 -4.56 -1.44
C TYR A 50 -2.59 -4.95 -0.11
N ILE A 51 -1.92 -4.65 0.99
CA ILE A 51 -2.50 -4.72 2.33
C ILE A 51 -2.95 -3.31 2.70
N GLN A 52 -4.21 -3.19 3.13
CA GLN A 52 -4.82 -1.93 3.54
C GLN A 52 -5.32 -2.04 4.98
N HIS A 53 -4.81 -1.19 5.86
CA HIS A 53 -5.19 -1.17 7.26
C HIS A 53 -6.49 -0.38 7.47
N ASN A 54 -7.38 -0.94 8.28
CA ASN A 54 -8.61 -0.32 8.74
C ASN A 54 -8.45 0.14 10.19
N GLU A 55 -8.89 1.35 10.47
CA GLU A 55 -9.07 1.84 11.82
C GLU A 55 -10.54 2.21 12.08
N PRO A 56 -10.99 2.20 13.36
CA PRO A 56 -12.34 2.62 13.72
C PRO A 56 -12.55 4.12 13.52
N LYS A 57 -13.82 4.55 13.64
CA LYS A 57 -14.22 5.95 13.54
C LYS A 57 -13.40 6.88 14.43
N GLY A 58 -13.01 8.03 13.89
CA GLY A 58 -12.24 9.06 14.57
C GLY A 58 -10.73 8.78 14.61
N LYS A 59 -10.26 7.69 14.01
CA LYS A 59 -8.85 7.40 13.81
C LYS A 59 -8.38 7.86 12.43
N ARG A 60 -7.06 7.90 12.24
CA ARG A 60 -6.42 8.50 11.07
C ARG A 60 -6.77 7.76 9.78
N LEU A 61 -6.77 6.44 9.85
CA LEU A 61 -7.14 5.53 8.77
C LEU A 61 -8.57 4.99 8.97
N GLU A 62 -9.48 5.83 9.45
CA GLU A 62 -10.91 5.49 9.54
C GLU A 62 -11.40 4.94 8.19
N THR A 63 -11.91 3.71 8.20
CA THR A 63 -12.34 2.99 7.00
C THR A 63 -13.29 3.82 6.14
N GLY A 64 -12.99 3.92 4.84
CA GLY A 64 -13.80 4.64 3.85
C GLY A 64 -13.47 6.12 3.69
N THR A 65 -12.63 6.70 4.55
CA THR A 65 -12.20 8.10 4.44
C THR A 65 -11.10 8.29 3.38
N GLU A 66 -10.83 9.54 2.97
CA GLU A 66 -9.73 9.85 2.04
C GLU A 66 -8.36 9.44 2.57
N ASN A 67 -8.12 9.62 3.87
CA ASN A 67 -6.87 9.19 4.53
C ASN A 67 -6.69 7.68 4.51
N TRP A 68 -7.79 6.93 4.51
CA TRP A 68 -7.77 5.47 4.45
C TRP A 68 -7.48 4.92 3.05
N LYS A 69 -7.71 5.68 1.98
CA LYS A 69 -7.45 5.20 0.62
C LYS A 69 -5.96 4.92 0.41
N ILE A 70 -5.68 3.90 -0.42
CA ILE A 70 -4.32 3.64 -0.93
C ILE A 70 -3.82 4.89 -1.65
N HIS A 71 -2.53 5.20 -1.43
CA HIS A 71 -1.92 6.40 -1.96
C HIS A 71 -2.05 6.46 -3.51
N PRO A 72 -2.50 7.59 -4.09
CA PRO A 72 -2.88 7.66 -5.51
C PRO A 72 -1.72 7.35 -6.47
N ALA A 73 -0.48 7.64 -6.06
CA ALA A 73 0.73 7.33 -6.85
C ALA A 73 0.96 5.82 -7.09
N ILE A 74 0.30 4.95 -6.33
CA ILE A 74 0.41 3.49 -6.45
C ILE A 74 -0.97 2.82 -6.56
N THR A 75 -1.94 3.52 -7.16
CA THR A 75 -3.33 3.04 -7.30
C THR A 75 -3.36 1.60 -7.88
N PRO A 76 -4.04 0.65 -7.23
CA PRO A 76 -4.19 -0.71 -7.74
C PRO A 76 -4.91 -0.75 -9.09
N ASN A 77 -4.48 -1.64 -9.99
CA ASN A 77 -5.20 -1.95 -11.21
C ASN A 77 -6.36 -2.90 -10.92
N SER A 78 -7.31 -3.04 -11.86
CA SER A 78 -8.49 -3.92 -11.71
C SER A 78 -8.18 -5.41 -11.45
N GLY A 79 -6.99 -5.88 -11.81
CA GLY A 79 -6.53 -7.25 -11.55
C GLY A 79 -5.66 -7.42 -10.30
N ASP A 80 -5.31 -6.33 -9.62
CA ASP A 80 -4.51 -6.39 -8.39
C ASP A 80 -5.41 -6.76 -7.20
N ILE A 81 -4.85 -7.48 -6.22
CA ILE A 81 -5.62 -7.96 -5.06
C ILE A 81 -5.41 -7.00 -3.89
N ILE A 82 -6.50 -6.55 -3.27
CA ILE A 82 -6.49 -5.75 -2.04
C ILE A 82 -6.99 -6.61 -0.89
N ILE A 83 -6.18 -6.76 0.15
CA ILE A 83 -6.49 -7.48 1.39
C ILE A 83 -6.59 -6.45 2.50
N GLN A 84 -7.71 -6.46 3.22
CA GLN A 84 -7.96 -5.52 4.30
C GLN A 84 -7.68 -6.17 5.66
N LYS A 85 -6.98 -5.46 6.54
CA LYS A 85 -6.64 -5.93 7.89
C LYS A 85 -7.03 -4.92 8.97
N TYR A 86 -7.22 -5.41 10.19
CA TYR A 86 -7.57 -4.60 11.36
C TYR A 86 -6.48 -4.59 12.44
N ASN A 87 -5.45 -5.43 12.30
CA ASN A 87 -4.32 -5.53 13.22
C ASN A 87 -3.00 -5.14 12.53
N SER A 88 -1.92 -5.02 13.30
CA SER A 88 -0.58 -4.75 12.75
C SER A 88 -0.06 -5.92 11.93
N ASP A 89 -0.27 -7.15 12.39
CA ASP A 89 0.04 -8.37 11.62
C ASP A 89 -0.89 -8.48 10.41
N SER A 90 -0.29 -8.86 9.27
CA SER A 90 -0.99 -9.02 7.99
C SER A 90 -1.38 -10.47 7.70
N PHE A 91 -1.05 -11.41 8.59
CA PHE A 91 -1.37 -12.84 8.48
C PHE A 91 -2.44 -13.30 9.48
#